data_AF-A0A245ZE99-F1
#
_entry.id   AF-A0A245ZE99-F1
#
_cell.length_a   1.000
_cell.length_b   1.000
_cell.length_c   1.000
_cell.angle_alpha   90.00
_cell.angle_beta   90.00
_cell.angle_gamma   90.00
#
_symmetry.space_group_name_H-M   'P 1'
#
loop_
_entity.id
_entity.type
_entity.pdbx_description
1 polymer ?
#
loop_
_entity_poly.entity_id
_entity_poly.type
_entity_poly.pdbx_seq_one_letter_code
_entity_poly.pdbx_strand_id
1 'polypeptide(L)' 'MLTTSLLIALLQVSAAPQTAQPAVAAKANDLDKVICRKIPRTGSIAQKDKICMTGREWRQQADTARGVATTMQDASNR' A
#
# COMPACT_ATOMS: atom_id res chain seq x y z
N MET A 1 -27.16 52.97 19.19
CA MET A 1 -27.13 51.90 18.17
C MET A 1 -25.68 51.59 17.88
N LEU A 2 -25.11 50.57 18.53
CA LEU A 2 -23.71 50.16 18.34
C LEU A 2 -23.67 48.97 17.39
N THR A 3 -22.85 49.11 16.36
CA THR A 3 -22.79 48.29 15.16
C THR A 3 -22.15 46.92 15.41
N THR A 4 -22.91 45.91 15.00
CA THR A 4 -22.60 44.51 14.65
C THR A 4 -21.14 44.07 14.59
N SER A 5 -20.82 43.08 15.44
CA SER A 5 -19.71 42.14 15.31
C SER A 5 -19.74 41.38 13.98
N LEU A 6 -18.58 41.22 13.34
CA LEU A 6 -18.41 40.29 12.22
C LEU A 6 -17.14 39.45 12.47
N LEU A 7 -17.31 38.29 13.11
CA LEU A 7 -16.29 37.25 13.19
C LEU A 7 -16.24 36.52 11.85
N ILE A 8 -15.11 36.65 11.13
CA ILE A 8 -14.85 35.89 9.90
C ILE A 8 -14.14 34.60 10.30
N ALA A 9 -14.88 33.49 10.30
CA ALA A 9 -14.35 32.15 10.46
C ALA A 9 -13.72 31.67 9.14
N LEU A 10 -12.39 31.57 9.10
CA LEU A 10 -11.68 30.91 7.99
C LEU A 10 -11.78 29.39 8.17
N LEU A 11 -12.64 28.73 7.38
CA LEU A 11 -12.57 27.29 7.17
C LEU A 11 -11.31 26.97 6.35
N GLN A 12 -10.31 26.38 7.00
CA GLN A 12 -9.18 25.77 6.29
C GLN A 12 -9.61 24.40 5.76
N VAL A 13 -9.87 24.32 4.46
CA VAL A 13 -10.06 23.06 3.74
C VAL A 13 -8.70 22.35 3.68
N SER A 14 -8.52 21.31 4.47
CA SER A 14 -7.38 20.41 4.38
C SER A 14 -7.67 19.37 3.30
N ALA A 15 -7.19 19.62 2.07
CA ALA A 15 -7.17 18.64 1.01
C ALA A 15 -6.19 17.51 1.39
N ALA A 16 -6.71 16.39 1.88
CA ALA A 16 -5.92 15.19 2.09
C ALA A 16 -5.51 14.61 0.72
N PRO A 17 -4.21 14.30 0.48
CA PRO A 17 -3.80 13.66 -0.75
C PRO A 17 -4.33 12.23 -0.77
N GLN A 18 -5.20 11.94 -1.73
CA GLN A 18 -5.61 10.57 -2.04
C GLN A 18 -4.39 9.82 -2.58
N THR A 19 -3.80 8.95 -1.76
CA THR A 19 -2.82 7.98 -2.21
C THR A 19 -3.50 6.97 -3.13
N ALA A 20 -3.48 7.24 -4.43
CA ALA A 20 -3.86 6.26 -5.44
C ALA A 20 -2.93 5.04 -5.30
N GLN A 21 -3.47 3.93 -4.80
CA GLN A 21 -2.81 2.64 -4.81
C GLN A 21 -2.96 2.06 -6.22
N PRO A 22 -1.91 1.93 -7.04
CA PRO A 22 -2.06 1.29 -8.34
C PRO A 22 -2.26 -0.21 -8.13
N ALA A 23 -3.51 -0.66 -8.28
CA ALA A 23 -3.83 -2.07 -8.47
C ALA A 23 -3.36 -2.48 -9.87
N VAL A 24 -2.11 -2.94 -9.97
CA VAL A 24 -1.56 -3.47 -11.23
C VAL A 24 -2.17 -4.85 -11.46
N ALA A 25 -3.26 -4.88 -12.23
CA ALA A 25 -3.75 -6.11 -12.84
C ALA A 25 -2.69 -6.63 -13.82
N ALA A 26 -1.90 -7.61 -13.39
CA ALA A 26 -0.84 -8.23 -14.20
C ALA A 26 -1.48 -9.01 -15.37
N LYS A 27 -1.41 -8.43 -16.58
CA LYS A 27 -1.73 -9.13 -17.83
C LYS A 27 -0.80 -10.34 -17.99
N ALA A 28 -1.31 -11.46 -18.49
CA ALA A 28 -0.63 -12.76 -18.52
C ALA A 28 0.75 -12.81 -19.22
N ASN A 29 1.14 -11.80 -20.01
CA ASN A 29 2.49 -11.65 -20.59
C ASN A 29 3.55 -11.06 -19.63
N ASP A 30 3.18 -10.76 -18.38
CA ASP A 30 4.05 -10.10 -17.40
C ASP A 30 4.88 -11.08 -16.55
N LEU A 31 4.80 -12.39 -16.83
CA LEU A 31 5.41 -13.40 -15.95
C LEU A 31 6.91 -13.49 -16.05
N ASP A 32 7.48 -13.35 -17.24
CA ASP A 32 8.93 -13.42 -17.42
C ASP A 32 9.57 -12.01 -17.44
N LYS A 33 8.73 -10.95 -17.37
CA LYS A 33 9.22 -9.58 -17.25
C LYS A 33 9.77 -9.34 -15.84
N VAL A 34 10.95 -8.74 -15.78
CA VAL A 34 11.53 -8.26 -14.51
C VAL A 34 10.78 -7.03 -14.03
N ILE A 35 10.26 -7.12 -12.81
CA ILE A 35 9.52 -6.08 -12.10
C ILE A 35 10.28 -5.73 -10.82
N CYS A 36 10.68 -4.47 -10.71
CA CYS A 36 11.30 -3.94 -9.49
C CYS A 36 10.26 -3.30 -8.58
N ARG A 37 10.21 -3.72 -7.32
CA ARG A 37 9.34 -3.16 -6.27
C ARG A 37 10.19 -2.61 -5.13
N LYS A 38 9.69 -1.56 -4.46
CA LYS A 38 10.29 -1.01 -3.24
C LYS A 38 9.52 -1.53 -2.04
N ILE A 39 10.19 -2.20 -1.11
CA ILE A 39 9.59 -2.78 0.09
C ILE A 39 10.17 -2.08 1.31
N PRO A 40 9.35 -1.68 2.31
CA PRO A 40 9.87 -1.13 3.56
C PRO A 40 10.79 -2.16 4.24
N ARG A 41 11.95 -1.70 4.71
CA ARG A 41 12.86 -2.56 5.48
C ARG A 41 12.30 -2.73 6.89
N THR A 42 12.16 -3.97 7.34
CA THR A 42 11.75 -4.28 8.72
C THR A 42 12.66 -3.57 9.72
N GLY A 43 12.08 -2.90 10.72
CA GLY A 43 12.82 -2.14 11.72
C GLY A 43 13.26 -0.74 11.27
N SER A 44 12.88 -0.29 10.07
CA SER A 44 13.14 1.07 9.60
C SER A 44 11.91 1.70 8.97
N ILE A 45 11.61 2.94 9.36
CA ILE A 45 10.49 3.72 8.81
C ILE A 45 10.89 4.41 7.50
N ALA A 46 12.16 4.80 7.38
CA ALA A 46 12.67 5.57 6.25
C ALA A 46 13.28 4.70 5.14
N GLN A 47 13.89 3.56 5.49
CA GLN A 47 14.61 2.73 4.53
C GLN A 47 13.68 1.81 3.74
N LYS A 48 13.93 1.71 2.43
CA LYS A 48 13.23 0.82 1.52
C LYS A 48 14.25 0.04 0.70
N ASP A 49 14.07 -1.26 0.65
CA ASP A 49 14.86 -2.15 -0.19
C ASP A 49 14.22 -2.24 -1.58
N LYS A 50 15.04 -2.17 -2.64
CA LYS A 50 14.59 -2.37 -4.02
C LYS A 50 14.84 -3.83 -4.40
N ILE A 51 13.76 -4.56 -4.68
CA ILE A 51 13.82 -5.96 -5.07
C ILE A 51 13.31 -6.08 -6.50
N CYS A 52 14.11 -6.69 -7.37
CA CYS A 52 13.77 -6.91 -8.78
C CYS A 52 13.67 -8.40 -9.04
N MET A 53 12.49 -8.84 -9.48
CA MET A 53 12.20 -10.25 -9.76
C MET A 53 11.23 -10.34 -10.92
N THR A 54 11.16 -11.49 -11.57
CA THR A 54 10.18 -11.77 -12.60
C THR A 54 8.76 -11.75 -12.04
N GLY A 55 7.76 -11.47 -12.88
CA GLY A 55 6.35 -11.54 -12.46
C GLY A 55 5.95 -12.93 -11.93
N ARG A 56 6.57 -14.00 -12.46
CA ARG A 56 6.41 -15.38 -12.00
C ARG A 56 6.87 -15.53 -10.55
N GLU A 57 8.08 -15.07 -10.23
CA GLU A 57 8.63 -15.14 -8.88
C GLU A 57 7.83 -14.29 -7.89
N TRP A 58 7.33 -13.13 -8.32
CA TRP A 58 6.43 -12.31 -7.51
C TRP A 58 5.12 -13.02 -7.19
N ARG A 59 4.55 -13.75 -8.16
CA ARG A 59 3.33 -14.54 -7.94
C ARG A 59 3.58 -15.69 -6.97
N GLN A 60 4.66 -16.44 -7.18
CA GLN A 60 5.02 -17.55 -6.30
C GLN A 60 5.17 -17.10 -4.84
N GLN A 61 5.83 -15.97 -4.60
CA GLN A 61 5.92 -15.41 -3.24
C GLN A 61 4.56 -15.02 -2.66
N ALA A 62 3.68 -14.41 -3.46
CA ALA A 62 2.35 -14.03 -3.02
C ALA A 62 1.51 -15.27 -2.63
N ASP A 63 1.63 -16.35 -3.41
CA ASP A 63 0.90 -17.59 -3.15
C ASP A 63 1.42 -18.29 -1.88
N THR A 64 2.74 -18.34 -1.68
CA THR A 64 3.33 -18.83 -0.42
C THR A 64 2.87 -18.01 0.78
N ALA A 65 2.88 -16.69 0.69
CA ALA A 65 2.45 -15.81 1.78
C ALA A 65 0.97 -16.00 2.15
N ARG A 66 0.10 -16.21 1.15
CA ARG A 66 -1.32 -16.53 1.37
C ARG A 66 -1.49 -17.86 2.08
N GLY A 67 -0.78 -18.90 1.67
CA GLY A 67 -0.83 -20.20 2.31
C GLY A 67 -0.50 -20.12 3.80
N VAL A 68 0.58 -19.41 4.15
CA VAL A 68 0.94 -19.16 5.56
C VAL A 68 -0.16 -18.39 6.30
N ALA A 69 -0.70 -17.32 5.71
CA ALA A 69 -1.76 -16.54 6.34
C ALA A 69 -3.00 -17.39 6.64
N THR A 70 -3.42 -18.25 5.70
CA THR A 70 -4.55 -19.18 5.91
C THR A 70 -4.26 -20.15 7.05
N THR A 71 -3.06 -20.76 7.10
CA THR A 71 -2.72 -21.67 8.21
C THR A 71 -2.76 -21.00 9.58
N MET A 72 -2.37 -19.73 9.67
CA MET A 72 -2.42 -18.96 10.92
C MET A 72 -3.86 -18.62 11.32
N GLN A 73 -4.73 -18.33 10.36
CA GLN A 73 -6.15 -18.09 10.60
C GLN A 73 -6.85 -19.35 11.11
N ASP A 74 -6.58 -20.50 10.49
CA ASP A 74 -7.14 -21.78 10.90
C ASP A 74 -6.67 -22.19 12.30
N ALA A 75 -5.39 -21.93 12.63
CA ALA A 75 -4.84 -22.19 13.96
C ALA A 75 -5.44 -21.28 15.05
N SER A 76 -5.74 -20.03 14.71
CA SER A 76 -6.36 -19.08 15.66
C SER A 76 -7.84 -19.36 15.93
N ASN A 77 -8.53 -20.10 15.06
CA ASN A 77 -9.96 -20.38 15.16
C ASN A 77 -10.27 -21.75 15.80
N ARG A 78 -9.26 -22.41 16.38
CA ARG A 78 -9.40 -23.60 17.23
C ARG A 78 -9.16 -23.25 18.69
#